data_AF-A0A835C5L5-F1
#
_entry.id   AF-A0A835C5L5-F1
#
_cell.length_a   1.000
_cell.length_b   1.000
_cell.length_c   1.000
_cell.angle_alpha   90.00
_cell.angle_beta   90.00
_cell.angle_gamma   90.00
#
_symmetry.space_group_name_H-M   'P 1'
#
loop_
_entity.id
_entity.type
_entity.pdbx_description
1 polymer ?
#
loop_
_entity_poly.entity_id
_entity_poly.type
_entity_poly.pdbx_seq_one_letter_code
_entity_poly.pdbx_strand_id
1 'polypeptide(L)'
;MHIFVHVIQSNLVIVKFKEGVAVEEVIKGMEKLVSEIDAVKSFEWGQDIESHEMLRQDSHGVKREGHLKTNGVWTLPVGQRIVVPINRQGQPIGDAAGLLSGFLGIIGTDLTTFPISYYSWNKVPSNYKDTAFSNIKAKFCMDNEIAKCFVLKKLGNNWRNYRGWLLHTFYEIEMSREHNLDNHPDFIPYDMWAGFVDYRLNPRTQEMESGGPASRGAIFVATHKKRDGSFVNDEAKNVCISRIEVDAKFIPECHVEAIQIYVYASLGMTEWRREDVSAAN
;
A
#
# COMPACT_ATOMS: atom_id res chain seq x y z
N MET A 1 37.39 22.37 -7.40
CA MET A 1 36.01 22.65 -7.84
C MET A 1 35.09 21.65 -7.15
N HIS A 2 34.53 22.03 -6.00
CA HIS A 2 33.69 21.13 -5.20
C HIS A 2 32.23 21.27 -5.66
N ILE A 3 31.66 20.19 -6.17
CA ILE A 3 30.23 20.07 -6.48
C ILE A 3 29.55 19.65 -5.18
N PHE A 4 28.79 20.55 -4.57
CA PHE A 4 27.88 20.19 -3.47
C PHE A 4 26.60 19.63 -4.08
N VAL A 5 26.37 18.34 -3.91
CA VAL A 5 25.07 17.72 -4.17
C VAL A 5 24.20 17.98 -2.94
N HIS A 6 23.33 18.99 -3.02
CA HIS A 6 22.30 19.18 -2.01
C HIS A 6 21.21 18.12 -2.20
N VAL A 7 21.18 17.11 -1.33
CA VAL A 7 20.04 16.20 -1.20
C VAL A 7 18.90 17.01 -0.57
N ILE A 8 17.77 17.14 -1.28
CA ILE A 8 16.55 17.77 -0.76
C ILE A 8 15.67 16.64 -0.20
N GLN A 9 15.61 16.53 1.13
CA GLN A 9 14.66 15.63 1.79
C GLN A 9 13.26 16.26 1.72
N SER A 10 12.32 15.60 1.05
CA SER A 10 10.92 16.01 0.98
C SER A 10 10.09 15.21 1.97
N ASN A 11 9.40 15.89 2.90
CA ASN A 11 8.53 15.25 3.89
C ASN A 11 7.06 15.56 3.54
N LEU A 12 6.25 14.51 3.31
CA LEU A 12 4.82 14.63 3.02
C LEU A 12 4.00 14.17 4.22
N VAL A 13 3.06 15.01 4.66
CA VAL A 13 2.18 14.73 5.82
C VAL A 13 0.72 14.84 5.36
N ILE A 14 -0.09 13.82 5.63
CA ILE A 14 -1.53 13.79 5.31
C ILE A 14 -2.32 13.80 6.62
N VAL A 15 -3.09 14.84 6.88
CA VAL A 15 -3.79 15.02 8.17
C VAL A 15 -5.30 14.93 7.97
N LYS A 16 -5.97 14.10 8.77
CA LYS A 16 -7.43 14.10 8.88
C LYS A 16 -7.85 14.85 10.15
N PHE A 17 -8.52 15.98 9.98
CA PHE A 17 -9.02 16.78 11.09
C PHE A 17 -10.33 16.20 11.66
N LYS A 18 -10.54 16.40 12.96
CA LYS A 18 -11.84 16.14 13.60
C LYS A 18 -12.86 17.19 13.14
N GLU A 19 -14.14 16.85 13.24
CA GLU A 19 -15.24 17.75 12.90
C GLU A 19 -15.21 19.00 13.80
N GLY A 20 -15.44 20.17 13.20
CA GLY A 20 -15.41 21.47 13.90
C GLY A 20 -14.02 22.09 14.11
N VAL A 21 -12.94 21.48 13.60
CA VAL A 21 -11.61 22.10 13.61
C VAL A 21 -11.52 23.18 12.54
N ALA A 22 -11.07 24.38 12.92
CA ALA A 22 -10.74 25.46 11.99
C ALA A 22 -9.40 25.16 11.29
N VAL A 23 -9.46 24.39 10.20
CA VAL A 23 -8.28 23.93 9.46
C VAL A 23 -7.43 25.10 8.97
N GLU A 24 -8.07 26.17 8.52
CA GLU A 24 -7.40 27.37 8.01
C GLU A 24 -6.54 28.04 9.09
N GLU A 25 -7.00 28.05 10.36
CA GLU A 25 -6.23 28.60 11.48
C GLU A 25 -5.01 27.75 11.80
N VAL A 26 -5.17 26.42 11.76
CA VAL A 26 -4.07 25.46 12.00
C VAL A 26 -2.99 25.63 10.93
N ILE A 27 -3.39 25.67 9.66
CA ILE A 27 -2.47 25.81 8.53
C ILE A 27 -1.73 27.14 8.58
N LYS A 28 -2.42 28.25 8.89
CA LYS A 28 -1.79 29.56 9.08
C LYS A 28 -0.76 29.54 10.22
N GLY A 29 -1.04 28.83 11.31
CA GLY A 29 -0.09 28.60 12.39
C GLY A 29 1.15 27.82 11.94
N MET A 30 0.97 26.81 11.09
CA MET A 30 2.07 26.02 10.51
C MET A 30 2.92 26.85 9.55
N GLU A 31 2.31 27.64 8.65
CA GLU A 31 3.04 28.54 7.75
C GLU A 31 3.92 29.52 8.52
N LYS A 32 3.40 30.07 9.62
CA LYS A 32 4.18 30.93 10.52
C LYS A 32 5.35 30.18 11.14
N LEU A 33 5.10 29.00 11.72
CA LEU A 33 6.15 28.20 12.36
C LEU A 33 7.25 27.80 11.37
N VAL A 34 6.87 27.46 10.14
CA VAL A 34 7.82 27.15 9.06
C VAL A 34 8.66 28.36 8.70
N SER A 35 8.09 29.57 8.67
CA SER A 35 8.84 30.79 8.34
C SER A 35 9.96 31.12 9.34
N GLU A 36 9.90 30.55 10.54
CA GLU A 36 10.90 30.73 11.61
C GLU A 36 11.99 29.63 11.59
N ILE A 37 11.87 28.60 10.73
CA ILE A 37 12.80 27.47 10.66
C ILE A 37 13.60 27.52 9.36
N ASP A 38 14.84 28.02 9.43
CA ASP A 38 15.77 28.15 8.30
C ASP A 38 16.08 26.83 7.57
N ALA A 39 15.86 25.69 8.22
CA ALA A 39 16.05 24.37 7.62
C ALA A 39 14.95 23.99 6.61
N VAL A 40 13.77 24.61 6.69
CA VAL A 40 12.65 24.34 5.78
C VAL A 40 12.77 25.24 4.56
N LYS A 41 13.11 24.63 3.41
CA LYS A 41 13.35 25.37 2.16
C LYS A 41 12.07 25.73 1.41
N SER A 42 11.02 24.93 1.56
CA SER A 42 9.70 25.17 0.97
C SER A 42 8.63 24.45 1.79
N PHE A 43 7.44 25.04 1.85
CA PHE A 43 6.26 24.45 2.45
C PHE A 43 5.08 24.71 1.54
N GLU A 44 4.47 23.63 1.10
CA GLU A 44 3.29 23.63 0.25
C GLU A 44 2.24 22.77 0.93
N TRP A 45 0.99 23.22 0.86
CA TRP A 45 -0.14 22.45 1.36
C TRP A 45 -1.28 22.53 0.36
N GLY A 46 -2.14 21.51 0.41
CA GLY A 46 -3.36 21.46 -0.37
C GLY A 46 -4.43 20.75 0.43
N GLN A 47 -5.68 21.18 0.23
CA GLN A 47 -6.82 20.39 0.67
C GLN A 47 -7.02 19.26 -0.33
N ASP A 48 -7.34 18.06 0.16
CA ASP A 48 -7.77 16.99 -0.74
C ASP A 48 -9.05 17.45 -1.45
N ILE A 49 -8.93 17.72 -2.76
CA ILE A 49 -10.06 18.04 -3.62
C ILE A 49 -10.74 16.70 -3.89
N GLU A 50 -11.56 16.28 -2.94
CA GLU A 50 -12.19 14.96 -2.74
C GLU A 50 -13.19 14.55 -3.84
N SER A 51 -12.88 14.76 -5.11
CA SER A 51 -13.84 14.51 -6.17
C SER A 51 -13.18 14.42 -7.55
N HIS A 52 -12.43 13.36 -7.80
CA HIS A 52 -11.98 13.09 -9.16
C HIS A 52 -13.17 12.63 -10.02
N GLU A 53 -13.28 13.17 -11.23
CA GLU A 53 -14.36 12.81 -12.16
C GLU A 53 -14.22 11.35 -12.58
N MET A 54 -15.27 10.56 -12.33
CA MET A 54 -15.32 9.16 -12.73
C MET A 54 -16.33 8.98 -13.85
N LEU A 55 -15.94 8.26 -14.90
CA LEU A 55 -16.88 7.77 -15.88
C LEU A 55 -17.67 6.61 -15.28
N ARG A 56 -19.00 6.78 -15.18
CA ARG A 56 -19.93 5.74 -14.79
C ARG A 56 -20.73 5.31 -15.99
N GLN A 57 -20.86 3.99 -16.17
CA GLN A 57 -21.63 3.39 -17.23
C GLN A 57 -22.88 2.74 -16.65
N ASP A 58 -24.04 3.04 -17.22
CA ASP A 58 -25.29 2.36 -16.88
C ASP A 58 -25.47 1.05 -17.66
N SER A 59 -26.59 0.36 -17.42
CA SER A 59 -26.93 -0.91 -18.07
C SER A 59 -27.10 -0.80 -19.58
N HIS A 60 -27.35 0.39 -20.12
CA HIS A 60 -27.52 0.67 -21.55
C HIS A 60 -26.21 1.15 -22.20
N GLY A 61 -25.11 1.19 -21.45
CA GLY A 61 -23.82 1.65 -21.93
C GLY A 61 -23.65 3.17 -21.93
N VAL A 62 -24.62 3.93 -21.42
CA VAL A 62 -24.53 5.39 -21.36
C VAL A 62 -23.53 5.79 -20.29
N LYS A 63 -22.52 6.56 -20.70
CA LYS A 63 -21.48 7.08 -19.81
C LYS A 63 -21.86 8.44 -19.27
N ARG A 64 -21.71 8.63 -17.97
CA ARG A 64 -21.89 9.91 -17.27
C ARG A 64 -20.72 10.16 -16.35
N GLU A 65 -20.26 11.40 -16.32
CA GLU A 65 -19.26 11.84 -15.34
C GLU A 65 -19.92 12.07 -13.99
N GLY A 66 -19.21 11.76 -12.91
CA GLY A 66 -19.67 12.06 -11.57
C GLY A 66 -18.69 11.68 -10.49
N HIS A 67 -18.62 12.54 -9.47
CA HIS A 67 -17.71 12.40 -8.34
C HIS A 67 -18.11 11.27 -7.39
N LEU A 68 -17.15 10.40 -7.03
CA LEU A 68 -17.40 9.26 -6.16
C LEU A 68 -16.24 8.99 -5.20
N LYS A 69 -16.57 8.79 -3.92
CA LYS A 69 -15.65 8.29 -2.89
C LYS A 69 -15.72 6.77 -2.76
N THR A 70 -14.72 6.16 -2.15
CA THR A 70 -14.64 4.69 -1.97
C THR A 70 -15.88 4.10 -1.30
N ASN A 71 -16.40 4.74 -0.24
CA ASN A 71 -17.62 4.27 0.43
C ASN A 71 -18.87 4.38 -0.45
N GLY A 72 -18.91 5.34 -1.38
CA GLY A 72 -19.99 5.49 -2.34
C GLY A 72 -20.05 4.38 -3.40
N VAL A 73 -18.99 3.58 -3.54
CA VAL A 73 -18.99 2.44 -4.48
C VAL A 73 -20.02 1.38 -4.06
N TRP A 74 -20.19 1.16 -2.75
CA TRP A 74 -21.17 0.19 -2.23
C TRP A 74 -22.61 0.57 -2.61
N THR A 75 -22.92 1.87 -2.56
CA THR A 75 -24.26 2.42 -2.77
C THR A 75 -24.57 2.71 -4.24
N LEU A 76 -23.70 2.30 -5.18
CA LEU A 76 -23.99 2.44 -6.61
C LEU A 76 -25.32 1.77 -6.98
N PRO A 77 -26.20 2.49 -7.71
CA PRO A 77 -27.42 1.95 -8.29
C PRO A 77 -27.18 0.63 -9.03
N VAL A 78 -28.15 -0.27 -8.94
CA VAL A 78 -28.10 -1.56 -9.64
C VAL A 78 -27.94 -1.31 -11.15
N GLY A 79 -26.99 -1.99 -11.76
CA GLY A 79 -26.66 -1.83 -13.19
C GLY A 79 -25.68 -0.71 -13.50
N GLN A 80 -25.35 0.17 -12.55
CA GLN A 80 -24.32 1.19 -12.72
C GLN A 80 -22.93 0.66 -12.33
N ARG A 81 -21.93 0.90 -13.19
CA ARG A 81 -20.53 0.50 -12.96
C ARG A 81 -19.58 1.66 -13.22
N ILE A 82 -18.49 1.71 -12.48
CA ILE A 82 -17.39 2.67 -12.71
C ILE A 82 -16.50 2.11 -13.82
N VAL A 83 -16.28 2.88 -14.88
CA VAL A 83 -15.37 2.51 -15.95
C VAL A 83 -13.94 2.73 -15.45
N VAL A 84 -13.12 1.68 -15.48
CA VAL A 84 -11.72 1.76 -15.08
C VAL A 84 -10.86 1.64 -16.34
N PRO A 85 -10.22 2.72 -16.81
CA PRO A 85 -9.29 2.64 -17.92
C PRO A 85 -8.14 1.70 -17.58
N ILE A 86 -7.75 0.86 -18.53
CA ILE A 86 -6.69 -0.13 -18.37
C ILE A 86 -5.63 0.09 -19.45
N ASN A 87 -4.35 0.08 -19.06
CA ASN A 87 -3.23 0.17 -20.00
C ASN A 87 -2.96 -1.16 -20.72
N ARG A 88 -2.01 -1.17 -21.65
CA ARG A 88 -1.65 -2.37 -22.44
C ARG A 88 -1.15 -3.54 -21.59
N GLN A 89 -0.63 -3.26 -20.38
CA GLN A 89 -0.17 -4.26 -19.42
C GLN A 89 -1.29 -4.79 -18.51
N GLY A 90 -2.53 -4.33 -18.70
CA GLY A 90 -3.66 -4.74 -17.87
C GLY A 90 -3.75 -4.04 -16.51
N GLN A 91 -2.99 -2.95 -16.32
CA GLN A 91 -3.03 -2.17 -15.08
C GLN A 91 -4.08 -1.05 -15.19
N PRO A 92 -4.91 -0.86 -14.16
CA PRO A 92 -5.76 0.31 -14.02
C PRO A 92 -4.95 1.62 -14.05
N ILE A 93 -5.44 2.62 -14.76
CA ILE A 93 -4.84 3.96 -14.83
C ILE A 93 -5.88 5.06 -14.56
N GLY A 94 -5.38 6.25 -14.21
CA GLY A 94 -6.21 7.42 -13.89
C GLY A 94 -6.91 7.31 -12.54
N ASP A 95 -7.78 8.27 -12.25
CA ASP A 95 -8.34 8.41 -10.89
C ASP A 95 -9.25 7.24 -10.49
N ALA A 96 -9.92 6.62 -11.46
CA ALA A 96 -10.70 5.40 -11.26
C ALA A 96 -9.82 4.23 -10.76
N ALA A 97 -8.53 4.22 -11.08
CA ALA A 97 -7.57 3.26 -10.53
C ALA A 97 -7.30 3.50 -9.05
N GLY A 98 -7.23 4.77 -8.62
CA GLY A 98 -7.11 5.14 -7.20
C GLY A 98 -8.35 4.70 -6.42
N LEU A 99 -9.54 5.00 -6.94
CA LEU A 99 -10.81 4.58 -6.35
C LEU A 99 -10.92 3.04 -6.25
N LEU A 100 -10.55 2.33 -7.32
CA LEU A 100 -10.47 0.87 -7.33
C LEU A 100 -9.47 0.37 -6.27
N SER A 101 -8.27 0.93 -6.20
CA SER A 101 -7.25 0.52 -5.22
C SER A 101 -7.74 0.70 -3.78
N GLY A 102 -8.40 1.82 -3.46
CA GLY A 102 -9.02 2.04 -2.15
C GLY A 102 -10.10 1.01 -1.84
N PHE A 103 -10.97 0.72 -2.81
CA PHE A 103 -12.04 -0.27 -2.66
C PHE A 103 -11.50 -1.69 -2.46
N LEU A 104 -10.47 -2.08 -3.20
CA LEU A 104 -9.75 -3.34 -3.01
C LEU A 104 -9.03 -3.40 -1.65
N GLY A 105 -8.64 -2.25 -1.09
CA GLY A 105 -8.13 -2.12 0.28
C GLY A 105 -9.14 -2.65 1.28
N ILE A 106 -10.35 -2.10 1.25
CA ILE A 106 -11.46 -2.48 2.14
C ILE A 106 -11.79 -3.97 2.01
N ILE A 107 -11.93 -4.47 0.78
CA ILE A 107 -12.25 -5.89 0.55
C ILE A 107 -11.11 -6.80 1.02
N GLY A 108 -9.85 -6.43 0.76
CA GLY A 108 -8.69 -7.23 1.13
C GLY A 108 -8.49 -7.37 2.65
N THR A 109 -9.04 -6.44 3.43
CA THR A 109 -9.01 -6.44 4.91
C THR A 109 -10.27 -7.01 5.54
N ASP A 110 -11.32 -7.28 4.76
CA ASP A 110 -12.59 -7.77 5.28
C ASP A 110 -12.51 -9.26 5.63
N LEU A 111 -12.71 -9.57 6.92
CA LEU A 111 -12.65 -10.92 7.47
C LEU A 111 -13.77 -11.82 6.94
N THR A 112 -14.91 -11.24 6.55
CA THR A 112 -16.03 -12.01 6.00
C THR A 112 -15.75 -12.45 4.56
N THR A 113 -15.03 -11.63 3.80
CA THR A 113 -14.57 -11.95 2.45
C THR A 113 -13.33 -12.85 2.46
N PHE A 114 -12.35 -12.59 3.33
CA PHE A 114 -11.10 -13.35 3.38
C PHE A 114 -10.67 -13.67 4.82
N PRO A 115 -10.92 -14.91 5.29
CA PRO A 115 -10.47 -15.34 6.62
C PRO A 115 -8.95 -15.26 6.81
N ILE A 116 -8.50 -14.85 7.99
CA ILE A 116 -7.06 -14.73 8.31
C ILE A 116 -6.43 -16.04 8.79
N SER A 117 -7.24 -17.06 9.05
CA SER A 117 -6.82 -18.38 9.52
C SER A 117 -6.06 -19.19 8.46
N TYR A 118 -6.20 -18.83 7.17
CA TYR A 118 -5.38 -19.42 6.12
C TYR A 118 -3.94 -18.95 6.22
N TYR A 119 -2.99 -19.86 6.09
CA TYR A 119 -1.57 -19.55 6.23
C TYR A 119 -0.97 -18.77 5.06
N SER A 120 -1.49 -18.94 3.85
CA SER A 120 -1.04 -18.21 2.67
C SER A 120 -2.19 -17.90 1.72
N TRP A 121 -2.04 -16.84 0.93
CA TRP A 121 -3.05 -16.41 -0.05
C TRP A 121 -3.41 -17.52 -1.05
N ASN A 122 -2.43 -18.36 -1.40
CA ASN A 122 -2.63 -19.49 -2.32
C ASN A 122 -3.54 -20.58 -1.73
N LYS A 123 -3.71 -20.61 -0.41
CA LYS A 123 -4.52 -21.58 0.32
C LYS A 123 -5.91 -21.07 0.66
N VAL A 124 -6.13 -19.76 0.52
CA VAL A 124 -7.48 -19.19 0.47
C VAL A 124 -8.23 -19.84 -0.69
N PRO A 125 -9.35 -20.54 -0.44
CA PRO A 125 -10.09 -21.27 -1.47
C PRO A 125 -10.59 -20.36 -2.60
N SER A 126 -10.68 -20.91 -3.81
CA SER A 126 -11.03 -20.13 -5.01
C SER A 126 -12.42 -19.53 -4.95
N ASN A 127 -13.39 -20.18 -4.29
CA ASN A 127 -14.76 -19.64 -4.17
C ASN A 127 -14.79 -18.27 -3.48
N TYR A 128 -13.94 -18.01 -2.47
CA TYR A 128 -13.82 -16.68 -1.87
C TYR A 128 -13.31 -15.66 -2.88
N LYS A 129 -12.27 -16.01 -3.63
CA LYS A 129 -11.64 -15.16 -4.65
C LYS A 129 -12.60 -14.84 -5.80
N ASP A 130 -13.33 -15.85 -6.27
CA ASP A 130 -14.27 -15.72 -7.38
C ASP A 130 -15.52 -14.93 -6.97
N THR A 131 -16.02 -15.13 -5.74
CA THR A 131 -17.12 -14.34 -5.18
C THR A 131 -16.72 -12.87 -5.04
N ALA A 132 -15.56 -12.61 -4.43
CA ALA A 132 -15.03 -11.24 -4.29
C ALA A 132 -14.86 -10.58 -5.66
N PHE A 133 -14.28 -11.28 -6.64
CA PHE A 133 -14.10 -10.75 -7.99
C PHE A 133 -15.44 -10.46 -8.68
N SER A 134 -16.45 -11.32 -8.50
CA SER A 134 -17.80 -11.11 -9.04
C SER A 134 -18.45 -9.84 -8.47
N ASN A 135 -18.31 -9.62 -7.16
CA ASN A 135 -18.79 -8.40 -6.49
C ASN A 135 -18.07 -7.14 -7.01
N ILE A 136 -16.76 -7.22 -7.22
CA ILE A 136 -15.97 -6.12 -7.79
C ILE A 136 -16.42 -5.83 -9.23
N LYS A 137 -16.59 -6.86 -10.06
CA LYS A 137 -17.06 -6.72 -11.45
C LYS A 137 -18.49 -6.18 -11.56
N ALA A 138 -19.31 -6.36 -10.53
CA ALA A 138 -20.63 -5.76 -10.45
C ALA A 138 -20.59 -4.23 -10.24
N LYS A 139 -19.47 -3.69 -9.73
CA LYS A 139 -19.28 -2.27 -9.43
C LYS A 139 -18.31 -1.57 -10.36
N PHE A 140 -17.37 -2.31 -10.96
CA PHE A 140 -16.35 -1.78 -11.87
C PHE A 140 -16.43 -2.48 -13.24
N CYS A 141 -16.43 -1.69 -14.30
CA CYS A 141 -16.28 -2.15 -15.68
C CYS A 141 -14.80 -2.27 -16.00
N MET A 142 -14.32 -3.50 -16.16
CA MET A 142 -12.93 -3.84 -16.47
C MET A 142 -12.93 -4.82 -17.65
N ASP A 143 -12.44 -4.38 -18.81
CA ASP A 143 -12.67 -5.05 -20.10
C ASP A 143 -11.69 -6.20 -20.40
N ASN A 144 -11.14 -6.89 -19.41
CA ASN A 144 -10.08 -7.89 -19.67
C ASN A 144 -9.91 -8.95 -18.56
N GLU A 145 -9.63 -10.21 -18.95
CA GLU A 145 -9.14 -11.27 -18.05
C GLU A 145 -7.84 -10.90 -17.33
N ILE A 146 -6.97 -10.09 -17.94
CA ILE A 146 -5.75 -9.59 -17.31
C ILE A 146 -6.08 -8.75 -16.04
N ALA A 147 -7.24 -8.07 -16.02
CA ALA A 147 -7.69 -7.33 -14.85
C ALA A 147 -8.02 -8.24 -13.66
N LYS A 148 -8.50 -9.48 -13.91
CA LYS A 148 -8.74 -10.46 -12.83
C LYS A 148 -7.44 -10.80 -12.11
N CYS A 149 -6.37 -11.08 -12.85
CA CYS A 149 -5.05 -11.35 -12.28
C CYS A 149 -4.53 -10.18 -11.45
N PHE A 150 -4.68 -8.94 -11.95
CA PHE A 150 -4.29 -7.73 -11.21
C PHE A 150 -5.07 -7.61 -9.89
N VAL A 151 -6.40 -7.71 -9.95
CA VAL A 151 -7.29 -7.58 -8.80
C VAL A 151 -6.96 -8.63 -7.74
N LEU A 152 -6.86 -9.91 -8.12
CA LEU A 152 -6.56 -10.99 -7.18
C LEU A 152 -5.17 -10.85 -6.56
N LYS A 153 -4.17 -10.36 -7.32
CA LYS A 153 -2.84 -10.05 -6.79
C LYS A 153 -2.90 -8.92 -5.76
N LYS A 154 -3.65 -7.85 -6.05
CA LYS A 154 -3.80 -6.71 -5.13
C LYS A 154 -4.55 -7.12 -3.85
N LEU A 155 -5.63 -7.88 -3.96
CA LEU A 155 -6.36 -8.44 -2.82
C LEU A 155 -5.46 -9.33 -1.95
N GLY A 156 -4.68 -10.23 -2.58
CA GLY A 156 -3.73 -11.06 -1.84
C GLY A 156 -2.62 -10.28 -1.15
N ASN A 157 -2.17 -9.15 -1.71
CA ASN A 157 -1.24 -8.25 -1.03
C ASN A 157 -1.91 -7.57 0.17
N ASN A 158 -3.10 -7.01 -0.02
CA ASN A 158 -3.83 -6.35 1.07
C ASN A 158 -4.12 -7.31 2.23
N TRP A 159 -4.59 -8.52 1.93
CA TRP A 159 -4.84 -9.57 2.92
C TRP A 159 -3.56 -9.97 3.67
N ARG A 160 -2.42 -10.12 2.97
CA ARG A 160 -1.12 -10.40 3.62
C ARG A 160 -0.66 -9.25 4.51
N ASN A 161 -0.78 -8.02 4.03
CA ASN A 161 -0.40 -6.82 4.78
C ASN A 161 -1.26 -6.67 6.03
N TYR A 162 -2.55 -6.93 5.93
CA TYR A 162 -3.46 -6.93 7.07
C TYR A 162 -3.09 -7.98 8.11
N ARG A 163 -2.77 -9.21 7.69
CA ARG A 163 -2.23 -10.26 8.57
C ARG A 163 -0.88 -9.88 9.20
N GLY A 164 -0.06 -9.13 8.49
CA GLY A 164 1.19 -8.56 9.02
C GLY A 164 0.91 -7.53 10.11
N TRP A 165 -0.01 -6.60 9.86
CA TRP A 165 -0.45 -5.62 10.87
C TRP A 165 -1.00 -6.31 12.12
N LEU A 166 -1.84 -7.34 11.96
CA LEU A 166 -2.36 -8.13 13.09
C LEU A 166 -1.25 -8.79 13.91
N LEU A 167 -0.26 -9.37 13.23
CA LEU A 167 0.91 -9.95 13.90
C LEU A 167 1.64 -8.90 14.74
N HIS A 168 1.98 -7.75 14.15
CA HIS A 168 2.74 -6.72 14.84
C HIS A 168 1.97 -6.02 15.97
N THR A 169 0.65 -5.98 15.88
CA THR A 169 -0.18 -5.22 16.82
C THR A 169 -0.67 -6.06 18.00
N PHE A 170 -0.95 -7.34 17.77
CA PHE A 170 -1.67 -8.18 18.74
C PHE A 170 -0.99 -9.51 19.07
N TYR A 171 0.11 -9.86 18.40
CA TYR A 171 0.82 -11.11 18.67
C TYR A 171 2.20 -10.84 19.28
N GLU A 172 2.46 -11.48 20.42
CA GLU A 172 3.72 -11.40 21.14
C GLU A 172 4.49 -12.71 21.00
N ILE A 173 5.62 -12.66 20.27
CA ILE A 173 6.37 -13.85 19.86
C ILE A 173 6.97 -14.65 21.03
N GLU A 174 7.34 -13.97 22.11
CA GLU A 174 7.95 -14.59 23.29
C GLU A 174 6.92 -15.12 24.29
N MET A 175 5.65 -14.78 24.08
CA MET A 175 4.57 -15.14 25.00
C MET A 175 3.95 -16.50 24.68
N SER A 176 3.25 -17.06 25.67
CA SER A 176 2.60 -18.36 25.52
C SER A 176 1.49 -18.31 24.46
N ARG A 177 1.07 -19.49 24.02
CA ARG A 177 -0.10 -19.64 23.16
C ARG A 177 -1.35 -19.06 23.82
N GLU A 178 -1.57 -19.39 25.09
CA GLU A 178 -2.73 -18.95 25.86
C GLU A 178 -2.77 -17.43 25.98
N HIS A 179 -1.64 -16.80 26.27
CA HIS A 179 -1.54 -15.34 26.30
C HIS A 179 -1.91 -14.72 24.95
N ASN A 180 -1.38 -15.26 23.85
CA ASN A 180 -1.70 -14.76 22.51
C ASN A 180 -3.17 -15.00 22.11
N LEU A 181 -3.83 -16.01 22.65
CA LEU A 181 -5.27 -16.21 22.48
C LEU A 181 -6.09 -15.21 23.29
N ASP A 182 -5.64 -14.88 24.50
CA ASP A 182 -6.29 -13.89 25.36
C ASP A 182 -6.12 -12.47 24.83
N ASN A 183 -5.01 -12.16 24.12
CA ASN A 183 -4.77 -10.87 23.45
C ASN A 183 -5.52 -10.72 22.10
N HIS A 184 -6.65 -11.41 21.97
CA HIS A 184 -7.47 -11.42 20.77
C HIS A 184 -8.18 -10.07 20.54
N PRO A 185 -8.13 -9.50 19.32
CA PRO A 185 -8.85 -8.25 19.02
C PRO A 185 -10.37 -8.45 18.95
N ASP A 186 -11.15 -7.59 19.61
CA ASP A 186 -12.63 -7.68 19.68
C ASP A 186 -13.35 -7.75 18.33
N PHE A 187 -12.75 -7.19 17.27
CA PHE A 187 -13.34 -7.16 15.93
C PHE A 187 -13.04 -8.41 15.09
N ILE A 188 -12.28 -9.36 15.62
CA ILE A 188 -11.99 -10.64 14.98
C ILE A 188 -12.85 -11.73 15.64
N PRO A 189 -13.32 -12.75 14.91
CA PRO A 189 -13.88 -13.94 15.54
C PRO A 189 -12.80 -14.79 16.21
N TYR A 190 -13.03 -15.22 17.45
CA TYR A 190 -12.04 -15.96 18.25
C TYR A 190 -11.53 -17.23 17.55
N ASP A 191 -12.40 -17.98 16.87
CA ASP A 191 -12.02 -19.17 16.11
C ASP A 191 -11.05 -18.86 14.96
N MET A 192 -11.26 -17.72 14.29
CA MET A 192 -10.40 -17.24 13.23
C MET A 192 -9.04 -16.80 13.77
N TRP A 193 -9.01 -16.14 14.93
CA TRP A 193 -7.79 -15.77 15.63
C TRP A 193 -7.02 -16.97 16.15
N ALA A 194 -7.71 -17.94 16.76
CA ALA A 194 -7.09 -19.18 17.21
C ALA A 194 -6.38 -19.91 16.06
N GLY A 195 -7.02 -20.00 14.89
CA GLY A 195 -6.38 -20.56 13.70
C GLY A 195 -5.17 -19.74 13.21
N PHE A 196 -5.21 -18.41 13.37
CA PHE A 196 -4.07 -17.53 13.07
C PHE A 196 -2.89 -17.78 14.03
N VAL A 197 -3.14 -17.86 15.34
CA VAL A 197 -2.14 -18.15 16.37
C VAL A 197 -1.54 -19.54 16.19
N ASP A 198 -2.37 -20.56 15.98
CA ASP A 198 -1.93 -21.94 15.77
C ASP A 198 -1.01 -22.06 14.54
N TYR A 199 -1.29 -21.30 13.48
CA TYR A 199 -0.42 -21.24 12.31
C TYR A 199 0.97 -20.67 12.64
N ARG A 200 1.06 -19.63 13.49
CA ARG A 200 2.34 -19.00 13.87
C ARG A 200 3.18 -19.89 14.77
N LEU A 201 2.54 -20.67 15.64
CA LEU A 201 3.20 -21.63 16.50
C LEU A 201 3.61 -22.91 15.77
N ASN A 202 3.20 -23.09 14.51
CA ASN A 202 3.63 -24.22 13.71
C ASN A 202 5.15 -24.17 13.50
N PRO A 203 5.91 -25.23 13.86
CA PRO A 203 7.36 -25.25 13.73
C PRO A 203 7.86 -24.91 12.31
N ARG A 204 7.14 -25.33 11.27
CA ARG A 204 7.52 -25.00 9.88
C ARG A 204 7.42 -23.50 9.60
N THR A 205 6.45 -22.82 10.20
CA THR A 205 6.30 -21.36 10.07
C THR A 205 7.44 -20.65 10.79
N GLN A 206 7.76 -21.09 12.01
CA GLN A 206 8.87 -20.55 12.79
C GLN A 206 10.22 -20.78 12.08
N GLU A 207 10.45 -21.96 11.51
CA GLU A 207 11.65 -22.25 10.70
C GLU A 207 11.78 -21.34 9.47
N MET A 208 10.66 -21.09 8.77
CA MET A 208 10.64 -20.18 7.61
C MET A 208 10.91 -18.73 8.01
N GLU A 209 10.47 -18.30 9.19
CA GLU A 209 10.62 -16.94 9.72
C GLU A 209 11.98 -16.71 10.40
N SER A 210 12.56 -17.72 11.06
CA SER A 210 13.86 -17.66 11.77
C SER A 210 15.08 -17.93 10.87
N GLY A 211 14.90 -18.29 9.60
CA GLY A 211 16.01 -18.48 8.68
C GLY A 211 15.89 -19.66 7.73
N GLY A 212 14.80 -19.75 6.97
CA GLY A 212 14.84 -20.46 5.70
C GLY A 212 16.05 -20.01 4.84
N PRO A 213 16.52 -20.82 3.88
CA PRO A 213 17.73 -20.53 3.12
C PRO A 213 17.70 -19.09 2.64
N ALA A 214 18.81 -18.38 2.89
CA ALA A 214 18.96 -16.94 2.71
C ALA A 214 18.13 -16.46 1.51
N SER A 215 17.35 -15.38 1.70
CA SER A 215 16.50 -14.86 0.64
C SER A 215 17.32 -14.72 -0.64
N ARG A 216 16.69 -14.90 -1.82
CA ARG A 216 17.43 -14.71 -3.09
C ARG A 216 18.16 -13.37 -3.14
N GLY A 217 17.63 -12.34 -2.49
CA GLY A 217 18.29 -11.05 -2.27
C GLY A 217 19.54 -11.16 -1.40
N ALA A 218 19.46 -11.81 -0.24
CA ALA A 218 20.59 -12.04 0.65
C ALA A 218 21.70 -12.92 0.01
N ILE A 219 21.33 -13.98 -0.73
CA ILE A 219 22.29 -14.79 -1.50
C ILE A 219 22.96 -13.96 -2.59
N PHE A 220 22.20 -13.13 -3.30
CA PHE A 220 22.74 -12.24 -4.33
C PHE A 220 23.72 -11.23 -3.73
N VAL A 221 23.37 -10.59 -2.62
CA VAL A 221 24.24 -9.63 -1.93
C VAL A 221 25.53 -10.30 -1.43
N ALA A 222 25.43 -11.51 -0.87
CA ALA A 222 26.58 -12.26 -0.37
C ALA A 222 27.53 -12.72 -1.50
N THR A 223 27.00 -13.13 -2.65
CA THR A 223 27.80 -13.61 -3.80
C THR A 223 28.41 -12.47 -4.62
N HIS A 224 27.87 -11.24 -4.50
CA HIS A 224 28.31 -10.07 -5.25
C HIS A 224 29.11 -9.08 -4.40
N LYS A 225 29.58 -9.52 -3.23
CA LYS A 225 30.59 -8.84 -2.41
C LYS A 225 31.87 -9.66 -2.38
N LYS A 226 33.01 -9.00 -2.43
CA LYS A 226 34.34 -9.59 -2.20
C LYS A 226 34.52 -9.84 -0.70
N ARG A 227 35.55 -10.61 -0.33
CA ARG A 227 35.87 -10.90 1.09
C ARG A 227 36.14 -9.64 1.93
N ASP A 228 36.58 -8.54 1.31
CA ASP A 228 36.85 -7.25 1.95
C ASP A 228 35.58 -6.37 2.13
N GLY A 229 34.41 -6.85 1.70
CA GLY A 229 33.13 -6.15 1.80
C GLY A 229 32.79 -5.24 0.61
N SER A 230 33.71 -5.03 -0.34
CA SER A 230 33.46 -4.25 -1.55
C SER A 230 32.63 -5.02 -2.59
N PHE A 231 31.88 -4.32 -3.43
CA PHE A 231 31.06 -4.97 -4.48
C PHE A 231 31.92 -5.41 -5.67
N VAL A 232 31.50 -6.49 -6.33
CA VAL A 232 32.23 -7.05 -7.48
C VAL A 232 32.25 -6.12 -8.70
N ASN A 233 31.22 -5.29 -8.89
CA ASN A 233 31.15 -4.19 -9.86
C ASN A 233 30.05 -3.17 -9.46
N ASP A 234 30.00 -2.02 -10.15
CA ASP A 234 29.06 -0.93 -9.83
C ASP A 234 27.60 -1.26 -10.11
N GLU A 235 27.32 -2.13 -11.08
CA GLU A 235 25.96 -2.57 -11.39
C GLU A 235 25.39 -3.49 -10.30
N ALA A 236 26.20 -4.43 -9.82
CA ALA A 236 25.91 -5.27 -8.68
C ALA A 236 25.78 -4.46 -7.39
N LYS A 237 26.60 -3.40 -7.23
CA LYS A 237 26.46 -2.43 -6.13
C LYS A 237 25.10 -1.74 -6.15
N ASN A 238 24.66 -1.23 -7.30
CA ASN A 238 23.37 -0.55 -7.43
C ASN A 238 22.17 -1.49 -7.16
N VAL A 239 22.23 -2.73 -7.66
CA VAL A 239 21.20 -3.75 -7.41
C VAL A 239 21.19 -4.21 -5.94
N CYS A 240 22.35 -4.27 -5.29
CA CYS A 240 22.43 -4.63 -3.87
C CYS A 240 22.00 -3.48 -2.95
N ILE A 241 22.40 -2.23 -3.24
CA ILE A 241 22.00 -1.04 -2.47
C ILE A 241 20.49 -0.85 -2.55
N SER A 242 19.89 -0.92 -3.74
CA SER A 242 18.43 -0.84 -3.90
C SER A 242 17.67 -1.94 -3.16
N ARG A 243 18.26 -3.13 -2.96
CA ARG A 243 17.68 -4.21 -2.16
C ARG A 243 17.86 -4.01 -0.65
N ILE A 244 19.04 -3.56 -0.23
CA ILE A 244 19.32 -3.23 1.18
C ILE A 244 18.45 -2.04 1.64
N GLU A 245 18.21 -1.04 0.78
CA GLU A 245 17.30 0.07 1.05
C GLU A 245 15.83 -0.38 1.18
N VAL A 246 15.44 -1.45 0.48
CA VAL A 246 14.10 -2.06 0.63
C VAL A 246 13.99 -2.81 1.96
N ASP A 247 15.05 -3.51 2.39
CA ASP A 247 15.08 -4.23 3.67
C ASP A 247 15.23 -3.28 4.87
N ALA A 248 15.96 -2.17 4.73
CA ALA A 248 16.07 -1.12 5.77
C ALA A 248 14.77 -0.33 5.96
N LYS A 249 13.93 -0.21 4.91
CA LYS A 249 12.54 0.27 5.03
C LYS A 249 11.62 -0.73 5.74
N PHE A 250 12.09 -1.95 6.00
CA PHE A 250 11.35 -3.06 6.60
C PHE A 250 11.81 -3.40 8.03
N ILE A 251 12.78 -2.66 8.60
CA ILE A 251 13.09 -2.70 10.03
C ILE A 251 12.26 -1.60 10.71
N PRO A 252 11.18 -1.92 11.45
CA PRO A 252 10.45 -0.90 12.17
C PRO A 252 11.26 -0.46 13.40
N GLU A 253 11.69 0.80 13.42
CA GLU A 253 11.88 1.57 14.65
C GLU A 253 10.50 1.76 15.31
N CYS A 254 9.96 0.70 15.91
CA CYS A 254 8.74 0.76 16.71
C CYS A 254 9.08 1.01 18.18
N HIS A 255 9.54 2.23 18.44
CA HIS A 255 9.27 3.02 19.63
C HIS A 255 9.21 4.44 19.06
N VAL A 256 8.06 5.07 18.86
CA VAL A 256 7.21 5.72 19.86
C VAL A 256 5.81 5.87 19.25
N GLU A 257 4.78 5.89 20.09
CA GLU A 257 3.40 6.22 19.75
C GLU A 257 3.27 7.40 18.78
N ALA A 258 2.30 7.31 17.87
CA ALA A 258 1.90 8.28 16.85
C ALA A 258 2.70 8.26 15.52
N ILE A 259 2.08 7.68 14.48
CA ILE A 259 1.65 8.39 13.26
C ILE A 259 1.04 7.37 12.30
N GLN A 260 -0.27 7.50 12.14
CA GLN A 260 -1.09 6.75 11.20
C GLN A 260 -1.01 7.39 9.81
N ILE A 261 0.18 7.43 9.20
CA ILE A 261 0.40 7.95 7.84
C ILE A 261 1.58 7.18 7.21
N TYR A 262 1.33 6.01 6.59
CA TYR A 262 2.35 5.34 5.78
C TYR A 262 2.23 5.74 4.31
N VAL A 263 3.07 6.70 3.92
CA VAL A 263 3.93 6.70 2.72
C VAL A 263 3.31 6.10 1.44
N TYR A 264 2.63 6.92 0.65
CA TYR A 264 2.38 6.70 -0.78
C TYR A 264 3.21 7.70 -1.60
N ALA A 265 4.55 7.59 -1.53
CA ALA A 265 5.42 8.36 -2.42
C ALA A 265 6.79 7.69 -2.54
N SER A 266 6.91 6.68 -3.39
CA SER A 266 8.17 6.25 -4.00
C SER A 266 7.86 5.15 -5.00
N LEU A 267 7.58 5.54 -6.25
CA LEU A 267 7.89 4.83 -7.50
C LEU A 267 7.20 5.59 -8.65
N GLY A 268 7.68 6.80 -8.92
CA GLY A 268 7.37 7.52 -10.16
C GLY A 268 8.50 7.28 -11.17
N MET A 269 8.41 6.19 -11.94
CA MET A 269 9.01 6.18 -13.27
C MET A 269 8.07 6.94 -14.20
N THR A 270 8.56 7.98 -14.89
CA THR A 270 8.57 8.08 -16.37
C THR A 270 9.20 9.39 -16.81
N GLU A 271 10.04 9.27 -17.84
CA GLU A 271 10.62 10.30 -18.70
C GLU A 271 9.71 11.51 -18.96
N TRP A 272 10.31 12.71 -18.95
CA TRP A 272 9.91 13.78 -19.84
C TRP A 272 11.12 14.19 -20.69
N ARG A 273 10.99 13.97 -22.00
CA ARG A 273 11.85 14.52 -23.06
C ARG A 273 11.99 16.03 -22.88
N ARG A 274 13.22 16.51 -23.04
CA ARG A 274 13.51 17.93 -23.23
C ARG A 274 14.02 18.10 -24.66
N GLU A 275 13.14 18.52 -25.56
CA GLU A 275 13.50 19.15 -26.83
C GLU A 275 12.66 20.44 -26.97
N ASP A 276 13.40 21.54 -26.87
CA ASP A 276 13.27 22.86 -27.50
C ASP A 276 11.90 23.54 -27.60
N VAL A 277 11.77 24.74 -27.00
CA VAL A 277 11.90 26.02 -27.74
C VAL A 277 12.47 27.09 -26.82
N SER A 278 13.31 27.90 -27.44
CA SER A 278 14.17 28.99 -27.01
C SER A 278 13.48 30.27 -26.51
N ALA A 279 14.30 31.06 -25.83
CA ALA A 279 14.42 32.52 -25.87
C ALA A 279 13.21 33.39 -25.46
N ALA A 280 13.40 34.21 -24.42
CA ALA A 280 13.66 35.64 -24.60
C ALA A 280 13.92 36.33 -23.24
N ASN A 281 15.09 36.97 -23.18
CA ASN A 281 15.56 38.02 -22.25
C ASN A 281 15.65 37.73 -20.74
#